data_AF-A0AAE1FW66-F1
#
_entry.id   AF-A0AAE1FW66-F1
#
_cell.length_a   1.000
_cell.length_b   1.000
_cell.length_c   1.000
_cell.angle_alpha   90.00
_cell.angle_beta   90.00
_cell.angle_gamma   90.00
#
_symmetry.space_group_name_H-M   'P 1'
#
loop_
_entity.id
_entity.type
_entity.pdbx_description
1 polymer ?
#
loop_
_entity_poly.entity_id
_entity_poly.type
_entity_poly.pdbx_seq_one_letter_code
_entity_poly.pdbx_strand_id
1 'polypeptide(L)'
;WEAREKEHPGETKVTISHPVSNFEFFYEPFYVARDDVAPHDERFLGYGFTRNTQVYEMHVSGYGFHILSPIFTLHWGMQTKLSRPAWREKQNNVNRRLFDGFKKEVFARYGKDGKKNGGRSNARKQQQQQPPENAKQEQPQNNT
;
A
#
# COMPACT_ATOMS: atom_id res chain seq x y z
N TRP A 1 18.01 -10.76 20.49
CA TRP A 1 18.53 -10.93 19.12
C TRP A 1 19.40 -12.19 19.05
N GLU A 2 20.33 -12.38 20.00
CA GLU A 2 21.16 -13.62 20.14
C GLU A 2 20.35 -14.92 20.20
N ALA A 3 19.23 -14.93 20.94
CA ALA A 3 18.35 -16.11 21.03
C ALA A 3 17.71 -16.50 19.68
N ARG A 4 17.35 -15.51 18.84
CA ARG A 4 16.72 -15.76 17.53
C ARG A 4 17.74 -16.29 16.52
N GLU A 5 18.95 -15.75 16.50
CA GLU A 5 20.03 -16.26 15.64
C GLU A 5 20.36 -17.73 15.94
N LYS A 6 20.29 -18.12 17.22
CA LYS A 6 20.51 -19.49 17.65
C LYS A 6 19.40 -20.46 17.19
N GLU A 7 18.14 -20.00 17.20
CA GLU A 7 16.98 -20.80 16.78
C GLU A 7 16.80 -20.84 15.25
N HIS A 8 17.25 -19.79 14.55
CA HIS A 8 17.09 -19.63 13.11
C HIS A 8 18.38 -19.17 12.40
N PRO A 9 19.43 -20.02 12.35
CA PRO A 9 20.76 -19.64 11.88
C PRO A 9 20.85 -19.22 10.40
N GLY A 10 19.80 -19.45 9.60
CA GLY A 10 19.70 -19.02 8.19
C GLY A 10 18.81 -17.80 7.94
N GLU A 11 18.13 -17.29 8.97
CA GLU A 11 17.08 -16.28 8.82
C GLU A 11 17.60 -14.84 8.92
N THR A 12 18.90 -14.64 9.16
CA THR A 12 19.54 -13.32 9.14
C THR A 12 19.69 -12.75 7.73
N LYS A 13 19.63 -13.60 6.70
CA LYS A 13 19.78 -13.18 5.31
C LYS A 13 18.49 -12.55 4.79
N VAL A 14 18.57 -11.28 4.40
CA VAL A 14 17.47 -10.60 3.70
C VAL A 14 17.27 -11.22 2.33
N THR A 15 16.03 -11.61 2.05
CA THR A 15 15.62 -12.19 0.76
C THR A 15 14.35 -11.52 0.23
N ILE A 16 14.12 -11.61 -1.08
CA ILE A 16 12.83 -11.24 -1.67
C ILE A 16 11.83 -12.34 -1.33
N SER A 17 10.78 -11.99 -0.61
CA SER A 17 9.69 -12.89 -0.24
C SER A 17 8.74 -13.09 -1.42
N HIS A 18 8.14 -12.01 -1.93
CA HIS A 18 7.19 -12.06 -3.04
C HIS A 18 7.02 -10.67 -3.68
N PRO A 19 6.60 -10.60 -4.96
CA PRO A 19 6.20 -9.34 -5.58
C PRO A 19 4.88 -8.84 -5.00
N VAL A 20 4.71 -7.52 -4.92
CA VAL A 20 3.44 -6.88 -4.56
C VAL A 20 2.48 -7.01 -5.75
N SER A 21 1.30 -7.56 -5.50
CA SER A 21 0.31 -7.86 -6.55
C SER A 21 -0.63 -6.71 -6.87
N ASN A 22 -1.00 -5.93 -5.85
CA ASN A 22 -2.00 -4.87 -5.97
C ASN A 22 -1.43 -3.56 -5.44
N PHE A 23 -1.63 -2.49 -6.20
CA PHE A 23 -1.42 -1.14 -5.70
C PHE A 23 -2.66 -0.72 -4.90
N GLU A 24 -2.47 -0.38 -3.63
CA GLU A 24 -3.53 0.19 -2.79
C GLU A 24 -3.40 1.70 -2.76
N PHE A 25 -4.47 2.39 -3.12
CA PHE A 25 -4.46 3.84 -3.18
C PHE A 25 -4.35 4.42 -1.78
N PHE A 26 -3.48 5.41 -1.63
CA PHE A 26 -3.08 5.99 -0.35
C PHE A 26 -2.23 5.12 0.59
N TYR A 27 -1.79 3.94 0.17
CA TYR A 27 -0.84 3.17 0.98
C TYR A 27 0.55 3.84 1.01
N GLU A 28 1.11 4.00 2.21
CA GLU A 28 2.43 4.60 2.42
C GLU A 28 3.42 3.56 2.99
N PRO A 29 4.02 2.71 2.13
CA PRO A 29 5.02 1.75 2.58
C PRO A 29 6.29 2.42 3.07
N PHE A 30 7.03 1.72 3.93
CA PHE A 30 8.46 1.92 4.07
C PHE A 30 9.15 1.07 3.01
N TYR A 31 10.03 1.69 2.22
CA TYR A 31 10.69 1.02 1.12
C TYR A 31 12.10 1.57 0.93
N VAL A 32 12.93 0.77 0.25
CA VAL A 32 14.24 1.19 -0.26
C VAL A 32 14.14 1.16 -1.78
N ALA A 33 14.67 2.17 -2.43
CA ALA A 33 14.63 2.30 -3.89
C ALA A 33 16.00 2.72 -4.43
N ARG A 34 16.15 2.58 -5.74
CA ARG A 34 17.26 3.18 -6.49
C ARG A 34 17.15 4.71 -6.46
N ASP A 35 18.26 5.39 -6.66
CA ASP A 35 18.32 6.86 -6.66
C ASP A 35 17.73 7.49 -7.96
N ASP A 36 17.34 6.65 -8.93
CA ASP A 36 16.73 7.08 -10.19
C ASP A 36 15.19 7.07 -10.16
N VAL A 37 14.58 6.76 -9.01
CA VAL A 37 13.12 6.86 -8.86
C VAL A 37 12.68 8.32 -8.84
N ALA A 38 11.39 8.55 -9.11
CA ALA A 38 10.82 9.89 -9.01
C ALA A 38 11.13 10.51 -7.64
N PRO A 39 11.62 11.77 -7.60
CA PRO A 39 11.89 12.45 -6.33
C PRO A 39 10.58 12.75 -5.59
N HIS A 40 10.68 13.14 -4.33
CA HIS A 40 9.53 13.69 -3.61
C HIS A 40 9.06 14.98 -4.26
N ASP A 41 7.75 15.14 -4.41
CA ASP A 41 7.18 16.39 -4.92
C ASP A 41 7.14 17.43 -3.79
N GLU A 42 8.02 18.43 -3.90
CA GLU A 42 8.25 19.46 -2.89
C GLU A 42 7.05 20.39 -2.67
N ARG A 43 6.00 20.33 -3.51
CA ARG A 43 4.76 21.09 -3.29
C ARG A 43 3.95 20.54 -2.12
N PHE A 44 4.14 19.27 -1.76
CA PHE A 44 3.48 18.63 -0.62
C PHE A 44 4.23 18.92 0.68
N LEU A 45 3.88 20.03 1.31
CA LEU A 45 4.55 20.53 2.52
C LEU A 45 3.85 20.06 3.80
N GLY A 46 4.64 19.80 4.84
CA GLY A 46 4.14 19.45 6.17
C GLY A 46 3.61 18.02 6.25
N TYR A 47 2.45 17.84 6.87
CA TYR A 47 1.93 16.51 7.16
C TYR A 47 1.17 15.86 5.99
N GLY A 48 1.60 14.65 5.65
CA GLY A 48 0.92 13.74 4.73
C GLY A 48 1.32 13.94 3.27
N PHE A 49 1.03 12.93 2.44
CA PHE A 49 1.19 12.92 0.98
C PHE A 49 2.63 12.86 0.44
N THR A 50 3.68 13.01 1.23
CA THR A 50 5.08 12.94 0.73
C THR A 50 5.45 11.57 0.16
N ARG A 51 5.25 10.47 0.91
CA ARG A 51 5.55 9.12 0.41
C ARG A 51 4.49 8.63 -0.56
N ASN A 52 3.24 8.98 -0.30
CA ASN A 52 2.11 8.51 -1.07
C ASN A 52 2.19 8.95 -2.54
N THR A 53 2.52 10.22 -2.76
CA THR A 53 2.67 10.81 -4.10
C THR A 53 3.82 10.16 -4.85
N GLN A 54 4.95 9.97 -4.19
CA GLN A 54 6.11 9.32 -4.79
C GLN A 54 5.83 7.86 -5.17
N VAL A 55 5.25 7.07 -4.26
CA VAL A 55 4.89 5.66 -4.52
C VAL A 55 3.84 5.56 -5.63
N TYR A 56 2.88 6.49 -5.67
CA TYR A 56 1.94 6.60 -6.78
C TYR A 56 2.64 6.89 -8.11
N GLU A 57 3.56 7.85 -8.16
CA GLU A 57 4.31 8.18 -9.38
C GLU A 57 5.19 7.03 -9.84
N MET A 58 5.87 6.34 -8.91
CA MET A 58 6.63 5.11 -9.19
C MET A 58 5.71 4.02 -9.77
N HIS A 59 4.54 3.81 -9.20
CA HIS A 59 3.58 2.83 -9.72
C HIS A 59 3.13 3.18 -11.15
N VAL A 60 2.76 4.43 -11.41
CA VAL A 60 2.30 4.88 -12.74
C VAL A 60 3.43 4.86 -13.78
N SER A 61 4.68 5.08 -13.36
CA SER A 61 5.87 4.98 -14.22
C SER A 61 6.36 3.54 -14.47
N GLY A 62 5.71 2.54 -13.86
CA GLY A 62 5.92 1.12 -14.16
C GLY A 62 6.87 0.39 -13.20
N TYR A 63 7.21 0.96 -12.05
CA TYR A 63 8.00 0.26 -11.04
C TYR A 63 7.20 -0.88 -10.40
N GLY A 64 7.86 -2.03 -10.24
CA GLY A 64 7.38 -3.16 -9.45
C GLY A 64 7.93 -3.11 -8.03
N PHE A 65 7.11 -3.49 -7.06
CA PHE A 65 7.49 -3.56 -5.64
C PHE A 65 7.64 -5.00 -5.19
N HIS A 66 8.58 -5.24 -4.27
CA HIS A 66 8.86 -6.55 -3.70
C HIS A 66 8.91 -6.46 -2.18
N ILE A 67 8.38 -7.47 -1.51
CA ILE A 67 8.45 -7.59 -0.04
C ILE A 67 9.75 -8.28 0.35
N LEU A 68 10.45 -7.74 1.34
CA LEU A 68 11.68 -8.31 1.89
C LEU A 68 11.38 -9.07 3.18
N SER A 69 12.02 -10.22 3.37
CA SER A 69 11.93 -11.04 4.58
C SER A 69 13.32 -11.28 5.19
N PRO A 70 13.46 -11.30 6.53
CA PRO A 70 12.42 -11.09 7.56
C PRO A 70 12.36 -9.63 8.07
N ILE A 71 12.32 -8.64 7.17
CA ILE A 71 12.35 -7.23 7.56
C ILE A 71 10.98 -6.78 8.06
N PHE A 72 10.95 -6.15 9.23
CA PHE A 72 9.77 -5.47 9.77
C PHE A 72 10.17 -4.15 10.42
N THR A 73 9.21 -3.22 10.46
CA THR A 73 9.37 -1.94 11.16
C THR A 73 8.42 -1.89 12.34
N LEU A 74 8.93 -1.42 13.48
CA LEU A 74 8.11 -1.17 14.67
C LEU A 74 7.88 0.34 14.80
N HIS A 75 6.62 0.75 14.92
CA HIS A 75 6.27 2.12 15.26
C HIS A 75 5.97 2.21 16.75
N TRP A 76 6.67 3.09 17.46
CA TRP A 76 6.43 3.29 18.89
C TRP A 76 5.16 4.12 19.13
N GLY A 77 4.27 3.59 19.95
CA GLY A 77 3.02 4.26 20.32
C GLY A 77 1.91 4.14 19.28
N MET A 78 0.67 4.12 19.77
CA MET A 78 -0.54 4.10 18.95
C MET A 78 -1.12 5.51 18.86
N GLN A 79 -1.22 6.06 17.65
CA GLN A 79 -1.84 7.36 17.46
C GLN A 79 -3.36 7.24 17.53
N THR A 80 -4.00 7.97 18.44
CA THR A 80 -5.47 8.08 18.53
C THR A 80 -5.93 9.38 17.85
N LYS A 81 -7.20 9.45 17.43
CA LYS A 81 -7.73 10.68 16.80
C LYS A 81 -7.65 11.89 17.75
N LEU A 82 -7.87 11.66 19.05
CA LEU A 82 -7.88 12.68 20.09
C LEU A 82 -6.50 13.32 20.31
N SER A 83 -5.41 12.59 20.07
CA SER A 83 -4.04 13.12 20.26
C SER A 83 -3.50 13.88 19.04
N ARG A 84 -4.29 14.01 17.96
CA ARG A 84 -3.85 14.68 16.73
C ARG A 84 -4.11 16.19 16.83
N PRO A 85 -3.08 17.04 16.70
CA PRO A 85 -3.30 18.48 16.70
C PRO A 85 -4.02 18.92 15.42
N ALA A 86 -4.92 19.91 15.53
CA ALA A 86 -5.78 20.36 14.43
C ALA A 86 -5.01 20.82 13.17
N TRP A 87 -3.80 21.36 13.33
CA TRP A 87 -2.95 21.77 12.20
C TRP A 87 -2.62 20.60 11.27
N ARG A 88 -2.54 19.36 11.80
CA ARG A 88 -2.24 18.16 11.03
C ARG A 88 -3.33 17.86 10.01
N GLU A 89 -4.58 17.99 10.43
CA GLU A 89 -5.73 17.80 9.54
C GLU A 89 -5.82 18.93 8.52
N LYS A 90 -5.59 20.18 8.93
CA LYS A 90 -5.54 21.34 8.03
C LYS A 90 -4.50 21.12 6.91
N GLN A 91 -3.27 20.72 7.26
CA GLN A 91 -2.22 20.44 6.28
C GLN A 91 -2.58 19.26 5.38
N ASN A 92 -3.09 18.17 5.95
CA ASN A 92 -3.54 17.01 5.17
C ASN A 92 -4.62 17.38 4.15
N ASN A 93 -5.56 18.26 4.51
CA ASN A 93 -6.61 18.73 3.62
C ASN A 93 -6.09 19.63 2.48
N VAL A 94 -5.08 20.47 2.76
CA VAL A 94 -4.39 21.25 1.72
C VAL A 94 -3.70 20.30 0.74
N ASN A 95 -2.93 19.34 1.24
CA ASN A 95 -2.21 18.36 0.43
C ASN A 95 -3.16 17.45 -0.37
N ARG A 96 -4.30 17.05 0.21
CA ARG A 96 -5.35 16.30 -0.48
C ARG A 96 -5.86 17.02 -1.73
N ARG A 97 -6.01 18.35 -1.70
CA ARG A 97 -6.45 19.15 -2.84
C ARG A 97 -5.38 19.25 -3.92
N LEU A 98 -4.11 19.41 -3.52
CA LEU A 98 -2.97 19.42 -4.45
C LEU A 98 -2.83 18.08 -5.19
N PHE A 99 -3.17 16.98 -4.53
CA PHE A 99 -3.08 15.64 -5.07
C PHE A 99 -3.88 15.42 -6.37
N ASP A 100 -5.01 16.10 -6.54
CA ASP A 100 -5.82 15.95 -7.76
C ASP A 100 -5.16 16.56 -9.00
N GLY A 101 -4.42 17.66 -8.84
CA GLY A 101 -3.58 18.23 -9.90
C GLY A 101 -2.40 17.32 -10.21
N PHE A 102 -1.68 16.90 -9.16
CA PHE A 102 -0.56 15.98 -9.25
C PHE A 102 -0.87 14.71 -10.04
N LYS A 103 -2.01 14.04 -9.76
CA LYS A 103 -2.43 12.85 -10.52
C LYS A 103 -2.53 13.10 -12.03
N LYS A 104 -3.11 14.24 -12.43
CA LYS A 104 -3.26 14.60 -13.85
C LYS A 104 -1.91 14.83 -14.49
N GLU A 105 -0.98 15.47 -13.79
CA GLU A 105 0.38 15.71 -14.24
C GLU A 105 1.15 14.40 -14.40
N VAL A 106 1.11 13.50 -13.40
CA VAL A 106 1.74 12.17 -13.47
C VAL A 106 1.15 11.37 -14.63
N PHE A 107 -0.18 11.34 -14.77
CA PHE A 107 -0.83 10.65 -15.88
C PHE A 107 -0.47 11.28 -17.24
N ALA A 108 -0.31 12.60 -17.34
CA ALA A 108 0.14 13.24 -18.56
C ALA A 108 1.60 12.90 -18.90
N ARG A 109 2.47 12.79 -17.88
CA ARG A 109 3.90 12.43 -18.01
C ARG A 109 4.09 11.00 -18.49
N TYR A 110 3.37 10.04 -17.92
CA TYR A 110 3.60 8.61 -18.17
C TYR A 110 2.50 7.93 -19.00
N GLY A 111 1.30 8.51 -19.08
CA GLY A 111 0.11 7.89 -19.69
C GLY A 111 0.12 7.80 -21.21
N LYS A 112 1.03 8.52 -21.90
CA LYS A 112 1.23 8.39 -23.35
C LYS A 112 2.12 7.20 -23.73
N ASP A 113 3.07 6.82 -22.86
CA ASP A 113 4.06 5.77 -23.15
C ASP A 113 3.93 4.50 -22.29
N GLY A 114 3.15 4.54 -21.20
CA GLY A 114 2.95 3.42 -20.26
C GLY A 114 2.26 2.17 -20.81
N LYS A 115 1.82 2.18 -22.08
CA LYS A 115 1.27 0.98 -22.76
C LYS A 115 2.31 0.15 -23.51
N LYS A 116 3.58 0.57 -23.58
CA LYS A 116 4.58 -0.17 -24.38
C LYS A 116 5.44 -1.17 -23.59
N ASN A 117 5.61 -1.02 -22.27
CA ASN A 117 6.62 -1.79 -21.52
C ASN A 117 6.12 -2.60 -20.29
N GLY A 118 4.81 -2.84 -20.16
CA GLY A 118 4.27 -3.70 -19.11
C GLY A 118 3.56 -4.92 -19.70
N GLY A 119 4.14 -6.11 -19.54
CA GLY A 119 3.55 -7.37 -19.99
C GLY A 119 2.09 -7.51 -19.55
N ARG A 120 1.23 -7.94 -20.48
CA ARG A 120 -0.17 -8.27 -20.24
C ARG A 120 -0.29 -9.31 -19.12
N SER A 121 -0.76 -8.92 -17.95
CA SER A 121 -1.37 -9.84 -16.98
C SER A 121 -2.87 -9.54 -16.89
N ASN A 122 -3.67 -10.53 -17.27
CA ASN A 122 -5.13 -10.49 -17.25
C ASN A 122 -5.64 -10.48 -15.80
N ALA A 123 -6.05 -9.32 -15.28
CA ALA A 123 -6.90 -9.25 -14.09
C ALA A 123 -8.37 -9.07 -14.53
N ARG A 124 -9.07 -10.20 -14.59
CA ARG A 124 -10.51 -10.29 -14.88
C ARG A 124 -11.28 -9.61 -13.73
N LYS A 125 -12.20 -8.71 -14.07
CA LYS A 125 -13.21 -8.15 -13.16
C LYS A 125 -13.90 -9.29 -12.39
N GLN A 126 -13.91 -9.23 -11.06
CA GLN A 126 -14.95 -9.88 -10.27
C GLN A 126 -15.65 -8.82 -9.41
N GLN A 127 -16.82 -8.43 -9.92
CA GLN A 127 -17.86 -7.76 -9.16
C GLN A 127 -18.44 -8.74 -8.12
N GLN A 128 -18.76 -8.17 -6.97
CA GLN A 128 -19.64 -8.66 -5.91
C GLN A 128 -20.65 -9.74 -6.33
N GLN A 129 -20.67 -10.85 -5.58
CA GLN A 129 -21.84 -11.55 -5.10
C GLN A 129 -21.40 -12.64 -4.09
N GLN A 130 -21.69 -12.44 -2.80
CA GLN A 130 -21.84 -13.55 -1.86
C GLN A 130 -23.31 -13.54 -1.41
N PRO A 131 -24.06 -14.65 -1.54
CA PRO A 131 -25.38 -14.78 -0.93
C PRO A 131 -25.24 -15.15 0.56
N PRO A 132 -26.23 -14.82 1.42
CA PRO A 132 -26.20 -15.20 2.83
C PRO A 132 -26.51 -16.69 2.97
N GLU A 133 -25.57 -17.44 3.53
CA GLU A 133 -25.74 -18.83 3.93
C GLU A 133 -26.07 -18.85 5.43
N ASN A 134 -27.34 -19.14 5.77
CA ASN A 134 -27.71 -19.90 6.96
C ASN A 134 -29.23 -20.12 6.98
N ALA A 135 -29.64 -21.28 6.47
CA ALA A 135 -30.93 -21.87 6.78
C ALA A 135 -30.74 -23.37 7.04
N LYS A 136 -31.30 -23.78 8.20
CA LYS A 136 -31.71 -25.14 8.60
C LYS A 136 -30.67 -26.00 9.32
N GLN A 137 -30.89 -26.15 10.62
CA GLN A 137 -30.93 -27.47 11.24
C GLN A 137 -32.23 -27.59 12.05
N GLU A 138 -33.23 -28.23 11.45
CA GLU A 138 -34.33 -28.88 12.17
C GLU A 138 -33.87 -30.29 12.54
N GLN A 139 -34.07 -30.69 13.80
CA GLN A 139 -34.12 -32.09 14.20
C GLN A 139 -35.49 -32.37 14.85
N PRO A 140 -36.07 -33.56 14.62
CA PRO A 140 -37.45 -33.86 14.99
C PRO A 140 -37.53 -34.29 16.48
N GLN A 141 -38.54 -33.81 17.19
CA GLN A 141 -39.01 -34.42 18.43
C GLN A 141 -40.37 -35.07 18.18
N ASN A 142 -40.41 -36.38 18.44
CA ASN A 142 -41.58 -37.24 18.34
C ASN A 142 -42.57 -36.94 19.47
N ASN A 143 -43.87 -36.91 19.13
CA ASN A 143 -44.97 -36.88 20.09
C ASN A 143 -45.15 -38.24 20.78
N THR A 144 -45.29 -38.22 22.10
CA THR A 144 -46.37 -38.94 22.82
C THR A 144 -46.72 -38.11 24.05
#